data_AF-A0A168MMB3-F1
#
_entry.id   AF-A0A168MMB3-F1
#
_cell.length_a   1.000
_cell.length_b   1.000
_cell.length_c   1.000
_cell.angle_alpha   90.00
_cell.angle_beta   90.00
_cell.angle_gamma   90.00
#
_symmetry.space_group_name_H-M   'P 1'
#
loop_
_entity.id
_entity.type
_entity.pdbx_description
1 polymer ?
#
loop_
_entity_poly.entity_id
_entity_poly.type
_entity_poly.pdbx_seq_one_letter_code
_entity_poly.pdbx_strand_id
1 'polypeptide(L)'
;MVKKTSKSRFPSTPLEASSLVRVSKTVGISRRAIEDDVEYLLYHFISHPTQTFHDFDRLWHELHFNHVHFACVKREFRANYMNAFYKSFLDYFPSSIPSMKSGVLFSLYFMYISQPAIWGKNRIRVTRDIYRSLFDFYVESIDTDTNIEAALIFDKLRESEAFLFVEEQDPDGRLIDEKVEFRKAIEMNQRLQDFKNTKMNNDPIKLCSSDSLNEYKQLALEYQQAKRETFYTPQATSAMKQAVKETANIVETRPRLLRNFLLNSTLGQDETNIVNQVKRTGQQLLNSKRRKLAKEAVSSHLQMDMINRQSS
;
A
#
# COMPACT_ATOMS: atom_id res chain seq x y z
N MET A 1 -24.34 8.02 -15.14
CA MET A 1 -24.37 6.67 -14.52
C MET A 1 -22.99 6.34 -13.99
N VAL A 2 -22.78 6.53 -12.67
CA VAL A 2 -21.52 6.20 -12.00
C VAL A 2 -21.46 4.69 -11.86
N LYS A 3 -20.50 4.03 -12.53
CA LYS A 3 -20.23 2.60 -12.33
C LYS A 3 -19.77 2.42 -10.89
N LYS A 4 -20.64 1.86 -10.03
CA LYS A 4 -20.24 1.26 -8.76
C LYS A 4 -19.23 0.15 -9.10
N THR A 5 -17.94 0.43 -8.92
CA THR A 5 -16.94 -0.63 -8.83
C THR A 5 -17.30 -1.45 -7.60
N SER A 6 -17.74 -2.70 -7.80
CA SER A 6 -17.96 -3.60 -6.67
C SER A 6 -16.62 -3.75 -5.96
N LYS A 7 -16.50 -3.19 -4.75
CA LYS A 7 -15.34 -3.43 -3.88
C LYS A 7 -15.27 -4.94 -3.69
N SER A 8 -14.30 -5.60 -4.33
CA SER A 8 -14.08 -7.02 -4.20
C SER A 8 -13.80 -7.32 -2.73
N ARG A 9 -14.61 -8.20 -2.11
CA ARG A 9 -14.40 -8.63 -0.72
C ARG A 9 -13.17 -9.55 -0.57
N PHE A 10 -12.62 -10.01 -1.68
CA PHE A 10 -11.48 -10.90 -1.71
C PHE A 10 -10.32 -10.25 -2.48
N PRO A 11 -9.07 -10.48 -2.05
CA PRO A 11 -7.92 -10.08 -2.84
C PRO A 11 -8.04 -10.71 -4.23
N SER A 12 -8.06 -9.86 -5.24
CA SER A 12 -8.10 -10.23 -6.64
C SER A 12 -6.73 -10.69 -7.15
N THR A 13 -5.67 -10.33 -6.43
CA THR A 13 -4.30 -10.71 -6.76
C THR A 13 -3.54 -11.25 -5.55
N PRO A 14 -2.53 -12.12 -5.74
CA PRO A 14 -1.64 -12.53 -4.65
C PRO A 14 -0.92 -11.37 -3.95
N LEU A 15 -0.75 -10.23 -4.63
CA LEU A 15 -0.21 -8.99 -4.06
C LEU A 15 -1.17 -8.35 -3.06
N GLU A 16 -2.45 -8.27 -3.41
CA GLU A 16 -3.48 -7.82 -2.47
C GLU A 16 -3.54 -8.76 -1.27
N ALA A 17 -3.33 -10.07 -1.47
CA ALA A 17 -3.26 -11.04 -0.38
C ALA A 17 -2.01 -10.89 0.50
N SER A 18 -0.83 -10.63 -0.10
CA SER A 18 0.43 -10.47 0.65
C SER A 18 0.53 -9.16 1.41
N SER A 19 -0.25 -8.15 1.01
CA SER A 19 -0.35 -6.85 1.69
C SER A 19 -1.44 -6.82 2.77
N LEU A 20 -2.08 -7.96 3.07
CA LEU A 20 -3.06 -8.04 4.15
C LEU A 20 -2.40 -8.06 5.52
N VAL A 21 -2.87 -7.17 6.39
CA VAL A 21 -2.66 -7.25 7.83
C VAL A 21 -3.72 -8.19 8.39
N ARG A 22 -3.31 -9.38 8.84
CA ARG A 22 -4.25 -10.37 9.40
C ARG A 22 -4.88 -9.82 10.68
N VAL A 23 -6.19 -10.02 10.80
CA VAL A 23 -6.96 -9.71 12.03
C VAL A 23 -7.70 -10.94 12.57
N SER A 24 -7.82 -11.98 11.74
CA SER A 24 -8.22 -13.33 12.13
C SER A 24 -7.56 -14.35 11.20
N LYS A 25 -7.85 -15.66 11.40
CA LYS A 25 -7.33 -16.73 10.54
C LYS A 25 -7.75 -16.60 9.09
N THR A 26 -8.95 -16.09 8.83
CA THR A 26 -9.58 -16.02 7.51
C THR A 26 -9.84 -14.59 7.03
N VAL A 27 -9.57 -13.59 7.86
CA VAL A 27 -9.84 -12.17 7.57
C VAL A 27 -8.56 -11.35 7.74
N GLY A 28 -8.26 -10.54 6.73
CA GLY A 28 -7.20 -9.54 6.76
C GLY A 28 -7.72 -8.21 6.25
N ILE A 29 -7.08 -7.14 6.71
CA ILE A 29 -7.34 -5.76 6.28
C ILE A 29 -6.22 -5.36 5.34
N SER A 30 -6.56 -4.71 4.23
CA SER A 30 -5.55 -4.17 3.32
C SER A 30 -4.66 -3.18 4.05
N ARG A 31 -3.33 -3.36 4.00
CA ARG A 31 -2.39 -2.37 4.55
C ARG A 31 -2.62 -0.98 3.95
N ARG A 32 -2.95 -0.92 2.65
CA ARG A 32 -3.28 0.35 1.99
C ARG A 32 -4.47 1.06 2.61
N ALA A 33 -5.47 0.34 3.10
CA ALA A 33 -6.60 0.97 3.78
C ALA A 33 -6.16 1.62 5.10
N ILE A 34 -5.23 1.00 5.83
CA ILE A 34 -4.63 1.58 7.04
C ILE A 34 -3.81 2.83 6.66
N GLU A 35 -3.00 2.74 5.61
CA GLU A 35 -2.20 3.87 5.10
C GLU A 35 -3.11 5.04 4.69
N ASP A 36 -4.18 4.79 3.94
CA ASP A 36 -5.15 5.79 3.51
C ASP A 36 -5.84 6.46 4.72
N ASP A 37 -6.21 5.70 5.77
CA ASP A 37 -6.82 6.24 7.00
C ASP A 37 -5.83 7.10 7.81
N VAL A 38 -4.57 6.64 7.93
CA VAL A 38 -3.49 7.41 8.58
C VAL A 38 -3.19 8.69 7.82
N GLU A 39 -3.09 8.60 6.50
CA GLU A 39 -2.88 9.71 5.59
C GLU A 39 -3.97 10.76 5.79
N TYR A 40 -5.24 10.33 5.76
CA TYR A 40 -6.39 11.21 5.96
C TYR A 40 -6.34 11.94 7.30
N LEU A 41 -6.06 11.23 8.40
CA LEU A 41 -5.95 11.84 9.73
C LEU A 41 -4.84 12.91 9.78
N LEU A 42 -3.64 12.58 9.32
CA LEU A 42 -2.49 13.48 9.38
C LEU A 42 -2.66 14.70 8.47
N TYR A 43 -3.17 14.53 7.25
CA TYR A 43 -3.41 15.66 6.36
C TYR A 43 -4.55 16.56 6.86
N HIS A 44 -5.57 15.99 7.49
CA HIS A 44 -6.62 16.79 8.09
C HIS A 44 -6.11 17.60 9.29
N PHE A 45 -5.21 17.01 10.10
CA PHE A 45 -4.55 17.74 11.18
C PHE A 45 -3.71 18.92 10.68
N ILE A 46 -2.84 18.73 9.67
CA ILE A 46 -2.00 19.86 9.19
C ILE A 46 -2.83 20.96 8.51
N SER A 47 -4.06 20.67 8.10
CA SER A 47 -4.98 21.69 7.57
C SER A 47 -5.64 22.55 8.65
N HIS A 48 -5.53 22.16 9.93
CA HIS A 48 -6.00 23.00 11.03
C HIS A 48 -5.12 24.25 11.19
N PRO A 49 -5.67 25.40 11.61
CA PRO A 49 -4.90 26.64 11.72
C PRO A 49 -3.85 26.63 12.84
N THR A 50 -4.16 26.04 13.98
CA THR A 50 -3.38 26.12 15.22
C THR A 50 -2.50 24.89 15.48
N GLN A 51 -2.90 23.73 14.94
CA GLN A 51 -2.09 22.50 14.91
C GLN A 51 -1.57 22.08 16.30
N THR A 52 -2.39 22.31 17.33
CA THR A 52 -2.07 21.96 18.71
C THR A 52 -2.48 20.52 19.03
N PHE A 53 -2.00 20.00 20.15
CA PHE A 53 -2.44 18.73 20.72
C PHE A 53 -3.97 18.71 20.92
N HIS A 54 -4.57 19.82 21.34
CA HIS A 54 -6.02 19.90 21.52
C HIS A 54 -6.79 19.81 20.19
N ASP A 55 -6.26 20.40 19.12
CA ASP A 55 -6.84 20.25 17.78
C ASP A 55 -6.76 18.79 17.32
N PHE A 56 -5.61 18.14 17.57
CA PHE A 56 -5.43 16.73 17.25
C PHE A 56 -6.37 15.83 18.06
N ASP A 57 -6.51 16.08 19.36
CA ASP A 57 -7.42 15.35 20.25
C ASP A 57 -8.87 15.43 19.75
N ARG A 58 -9.34 16.63 19.41
CA ARG A 58 -10.68 16.84 18.85
C ARG A 58 -10.85 16.07 17.55
N LEU A 59 -9.88 16.18 16.64
CA LEU A 59 -9.91 15.51 15.35
C LEU A 59 -9.94 13.99 15.50
N TRP A 60 -9.13 13.44 16.39
CA TRP A 60 -9.07 12.01 16.69
C TRP A 60 -10.44 11.46 17.11
N HIS A 61 -11.16 12.22 17.94
CA HIS A 61 -12.50 11.88 18.40
C HIS A 61 -13.58 12.11 17.35
N GLU A 62 -13.50 13.19 16.56
CA GLU A 62 -14.42 13.48 15.46
C GLU A 62 -14.38 12.41 14.37
N LEU A 63 -13.18 11.94 14.01
CA LEU A 63 -13.00 10.84 13.06
C LEU A 63 -13.27 9.46 13.67
N HIS A 64 -13.56 9.41 14.97
CA HIS A 64 -13.72 8.17 15.74
C HIS A 64 -12.56 7.18 15.53
N PHE A 65 -11.32 7.69 15.45
CA PHE A 65 -10.17 6.88 15.06
C PHE A 65 -9.90 5.73 16.06
N ASN A 66 -10.33 5.87 17.31
CA ASN A 66 -10.32 4.79 18.32
C ASN A 66 -11.03 3.50 17.85
N HIS A 67 -11.98 3.58 16.91
CA HIS A 67 -12.71 2.41 16.43
C HIS A 67 -11.83 1.39 15.70
N VAL A 68 -10.63 1.78 15.25
CA VAL A 68 -9.66 0.85 14.65
C VAL A 68 -9.36 -0.33 15.58
N HIS A 69 -9.39 -0.14 16.90
CA HIS A 69 -9.15 -1.22 17.86
C HIS A 69 -10.17 -2.37 17.78
N PHE A 70 -11.39 -2.10 17.31
CA PHE A 70 -12.43 -3.11 17.14
C PHE A 70 -12.27 -3.96 15.88
N ALA A 71 -11.42 -3.54 14.94
CA ALA A 71 -11.16 -4.32 13.74
C ALA A 71 -10.31 -5.57 14.00
N CYS A 72 -9.56 -5.61 15.11
CA CYS A 72 -8.73 -6.74 15.52
C CYS A 72 -9.01 -7.16 16.98
N VAL A 73 -10.03 -8.02 17.15
CA VAL A 73 -10.46 -8.55 18.46
C VAL A 73 -9.64 -9.76 18.93
N LYS A 74 -8.85 -10.38 18.04
CA LYS A 74 -8.08 -11.59 18.33
C LYS A 74 -6.67 -11.22 18.78
N ARG A 75 -6.32 -11.59 20.02
CA ARG A 75 -5.02 -11.29 20.65
C ARG A 75 -3.82 -11.73 19.81
N GLU A 76 -3.91 -12.89 19.16
CA GLU A 76 -2.82 -13.48 18.37
C GLU A 76 -2.39 -12.64 17.15
N PHE A 77 -3.28 -11.82 16.61
CA PHE A 77 -2.99 -10.96 15.45
C PHE A 77 -2.75 -9.49 15.84
N ARG A 78 -2.97 -9.15 17.11
CA ARG A 78 -3.01 -7.76 17.56
C ARG A 78 -1.66 -7.07 17.49
N ALA A 79 -0.56 -7.78 17.79
CA ALA A 79 0.78 -7.19 17.71
C ALA A 79 1.12 -6.70 16.30
N ASN A 80 0.88 -7.52 15.28
CA ASN A 80 1.14 -7.17 13.88
C ASN A 80 0.18 -6.10 13.38
N TYR A 81 -1.09 -6.17 13.81
CA TYR A 81 -2.10 -5.16 13.51
C TYR A 81 -1.72 -3.78 14.07
N MET A 82 -1.37 -3.70 15.35
CA MET A 82 -0.94 -2.45 15.98
C MET A 82 0.35 -1.92 15.35
N ASN A 83 1.31 -2.80 15.04
CA ASN A 83 2.55 -2.39 14.39
C ASN A 83 2.32 -1.82 12.98
N ALA A 84 1.29 -2.29 12.25
CA ALA A 84 0.95 -1.71 10.96
C ALA A 84 0.58 -0.22 11.10
N PHE A 85 -0.25 0.14 12.07
CA PHE A 85 -0.58 1.55 12.35
C PHE A 85 0.64 2.35 12.81
N TYR A 86 1.41 1.85 13.78
CA TYR A 86 2.60 2.56 14.26
C TYR A 86 3.61 2.81 13.15
N LYS A 87 3.83 1.82 12.28
CA LYS A 87 4.68 1.96 11.10
C LYS A 87 4.13 3.01 10.14
N SER A 88 2.85 2.91 9.79
CA SER A 88 2.20 3.89 8.90
C SER A 88 2.32 5.32 9.43
N PHE A 89 2.21 5.56 10.75
CA PHE A 89 2.47 6.88 11.32
C PHE A 89 3.94 7.28 11.22
N LEU A 90 4.87 6.39 11.61
CA LEU A 90 6.30 6.66 11.60
C LEU A 90 6.86 6.92 10.19
N ASP A 91 6.24 6.37 9.14
CA ASP A 91 6.62 6.62 7.75
C ASP A 91 6.46 8.11 7.34
N TYR A 92 5.64 8.89 8.05
CA TYR A 92 5.51 10.35 7.84
C TYR A 92 6.48 11.18 8.68
N PHE A 93 7.19 10.57 9.64
CA PHE A 93 8.12 11.29 10.52
C PHE A 93 9.32 11.94 9.81
N PRO A 94 9.87 11.38 8.71
CA PRO A 94 10.91 12.03 7.92
C PRO A 94 10.49 13.32 7.21
N SER A 95 9.22 13.72 7.28
CA SER A 95 8.73 14.98 6.70
C SER A 95 9.51 16.19 7.21
N SER A 96 9.77 17.17 6.34
CA SER A 96 10.39 18.44 6.73
C SER A 96 9.44 19.39 7.47
N ILE A 97 8.15 19.06 7.54
CA ILE A 97 7.12 19.90 8.17
C ILE A 97 7.02 19.56 9.66
N PRO A 98 7.34 20.47 10.60
CA PRO A 98 7.29 20.21 12.04
C PRO A 98 5.91 19.78 12.54
N SER A 99 4.84 20.36 12.02
CA SER A 99 3.46 20.00 12.35
C SER A 99 3.13 18.55 11.95
N MET A 100 3.69 18.06 10.85
CA MET A 100 3.54 16.65 10.47
C MET A 100 4.21 15.75 11.51
N LYS A 101 5.44 16.07 11.93
CA LYS A 101 6.16 15.33 12.98
C LYS A 101 5.41 15.34 14.32
N SER A 102 4.84 16.48 14.70
CA SER A 102 3.99 16.62 15.88
C SER A 102 2.75 15.74 15.78
N GLY A 103 2.05 15.76 14.64
CA GLY A 103 0.91 14.90 14.37
C GLY A 103 1.24 13.40 14.46
N VAL A 104 2.42 12.99 14.00
CA VAL A 104 2.91 11.61 14.17
C VAL A 104 3.08 11.26 15.65
N LEU A 105 3.73 12.11 16.45
CA LEU A 105 3.89 11.87 17.89
C LEU A 105 2.55 11.80 18.63
N PHE A 106 1.62 12.69 18.30
CA PHE A 106 0.27 12.68 18.85
C PHE A 106 -0.47 11.38 18.46
N SER A 107 -0.37 10.96 17.20
CA SER A 107 -0.96 9.70 16.71
C SER A 107 -0.40 8.49 17.45
N LEU A 108 0.91 8.41 17.63
CA LEU A 108 1.56 7.32 18.37
C LEU A 108 1.09 7.26 19.81
N TYR A 109 0.97 8.43 20.46
CA TYR A 109 0.44 8.54 21.82
C TYR A 109 -1.00 8.06 21.90
N PHE A 110 -1.92 8.64 21.12
CA PHE A 110 -3.33 8.27 21.13
C PHE A 110 -3.52 6.79 20.80
N MET A 111 -2.84 6.27 19.78
CA MET A 111 -2.91 4.86 19.40
C MET A 111 -2.39 3.95 20.52
N TYR A 112 -1.36 4.35 21.26
CA TYR A 112 -0.82 3.59 22.38
C TYR A 112 -1.73 3.60 23.61
N ILE A 113 -2.27 4.76 24.00
CA ILE A 113 -3.09 4.90 25.21
C ILE A 113 -4.53 4.38 25.05
N SER A 114 -5.08 4.43 23.84
CA SER A 114 -6.45 3.98 23.54
C SER A 114 -6.59 2.46 23.41
N GLN A 115 -5.49 1.70 23.52
CA GLN A 115 -5.54 0.25 23.50
C GLN A 115 -6.43 -0.26 24.65
N PRO A 116 -7.37 -1.20 24.39
CA PRO A 116 -8.24 -1.73 25.42
C PRO A 116 -7.46 -2.41 26.55
N ALA A 117 -7.73 -2.02 27.80
CA ALA A 117 -7.02 -2.47 28.99
C ALA A 117 -7.09 -3.98 29.25
N ILE A 118 -8.08 -4.66 28.67
CA ILE A 118 -8.25 -6.12 28.73
C ILE A 118 -7.06 -6.85 28.07
N TRP A 119 -6.35 -6.17 27.18
CA TRP A 119 -5.16 -6.68 26.51
C TRP A 119 -3.92 -5.95 27.02
N GLY A 120 -2.79 -6.66 27.14
CA GLY A 120 -1.50 -6.00 27.37
C GLY A 120 -1.21 -5.00 26.25
N LYS A 121 -0.64 -3.84 26.60
CA LYS A 121 -0.31 -2.79 25.62
C LYS A 121 0.78 -3.28 24.67
N ASN A 122 0.52 -3.19 23.37
CA ASN A 122 1.55 -3.42 22.36
C ASN A 122 2.40 -2.15 22.25
N ARG A 123 3.68 -2.31 22.59
CA ARG A 123 4.70 -1.25 22.53
C ARG A 123 5.03 -0.92 21.06
N ILE A 124 5.46 0.32 20.83
CA ILE A 124 5.84 0.89 19.54
C ILE A 124 7.24 0.38 19.20
N ARG A 125 7.36 -0.41 18.14
CA ARG A 125 8.65 -0.93 17.68
C ARG A 125 9.44 0.18 16.99
N VAL A 126 10.64 0.45 17.50
CA VAL A 126 11.53 1.48 16.95
C VAL A 126 12.92 0.90 16.75
N THR A 127 13.52 1.19 15.60
CA THR A 127 14.94 0.94 15.36
C THR A 127 15.78 2.05 16.00
N ARG A 128 17.09 1.83 16.10
CA ARG A 128 18.02 2.86 16.59
C ARG A 128 17.87 4.18 15.83
N ASP A 129 17.77 4.10 14.50
CA ASP A 129 17.71 5.28 13.65
C ASP A 129 16.39 6.03 13.82
N ILE A 130 15.26 5.30 13.86
CA ILE A 130 13.93 5.89 14.10
C ILE A 130 13.91 6.59 15.46
N TYR A 131 14.39 5.90 16.51
CA TYR A 131 14.40 6.48 17.85
C TYR A 131 15.31 7.70 17.93
N ARG A 132 16.47 7.66 17.28
CA ARG A 132 17.37 8.81 17.19
C ARG A 132 16.69 9.99 16.51
N SER A 133 16.01 9.79 15.38
CA SER A 133 15.29 10.88 14.71
C SER A 133 14.17 11.47 15.59
N LEU A 134 13.42 10.63 16.31
CA LEU A 134 12.41 11.10 17.26
C LEU A 134 13.05 11.93 18.39
N PHE A 135 14.18 11.47 18.91
CA PHE A 135 14.91 12.14 19.97
C PHE A 135 15.55 13.46 19.50
N ASP A 136 16.11 13.49 18.29
CA ASP A 136 16.69 14.70 17.70
C ASP A 136 15.60 15.78 17.53
N PHE A 137 14.39 15.40 17.10
CA PHE A 137 13.25 16.32 17.03
C PHE A 137 12.79 16.80 18.41
N TYR A 138 12.82 15.93 19.43
CA TYR A 138 12.56 16.31 20.82
C TYR A 138 13.56 17.38 21.30
N VAL A 139 14.87 17.16 21.09
CA VAL A 139 15.92 18.12 21.47
C VAL A 139 15.72 19.44 20.75
N GLU A 140 15.51 19.41 19.42
CA GLU A 140 15.23 20.60 18.61
C GLU A 140 14.01 21.38 19.14
N SER A 141 12.94 20.67 19.50
CA SER A 141 11.70 21.28 20.02
C SER A 141 11.93 22.00 21.34
N ILE A 142 12.69 21.41 22.26
CA ILE A 142 13.03 22.02 23.55
C ILE A 142 14.00 23.19 23.38
N ASP A 143 15.05 23.04 22.58
CA ASP A 143 16.10 24.05 22.41
C ASP A 143 15.57 25.31 21.70
N THR A 144 14.61 25.16 20.80
CA THR A 144 14.03 26.27 20.02
C THR A 144 12.75 26.84 20.63
N ASP A 145 12.24 26.25 21.72
CA ASP A 145 10.92 26.55 22.29
C ASP A 145 9.78 26.45 21.26
N THR A 146 9.88 25.47 20.34
CA THR A 146 8.88 25.20 19.30
C THR A 146 8.33 23.79 19.42
N ASN A 147 7.06 23.57 19.07
CA ASN A 147 6.43 22.24 19.13
C ASN A 147 6.50 21.57 20.53
N ILE A 148 6.49 22.37 21.60
CA ILE A 148 6.67 21.91 22.99
C ILE A 148 5.67 20.82 23.37
N GLU A 149 4.42 20.90 22.91
CA GLU A 149 3.43 19.86 23.14
C GLU A 149 3.86 18.49 22.59
N ALA A 150 4.51 18.46 21.42
CA ALA A 150 5.04 17.23 20.85
C ALA A 150 6.21 16.67 21.67
N ALA A 151 7.09 17.53 22.18
CA ALA A 151 8.16 17.14 23.07
C ALA A 151 7.63 16.54 24.39
N LEU A 152 6.61 17.16 24.98
CA LEU A 152 5.93 16.64 26.18
C LEU A 152 5.26 15.28 25.92
N ILE A 153 4.67 15.09 24.73
CA ILE A 153 4.10 13.80 24.35
C ILE A 153 5.18 12.73 24.17
N PHE A 154 6.33 13.07 23.59
CA PHE A 154 7.47 12.18 23.51
C PHE A 154 7.95 11.74 24.90
N ASP A 155 8.06 12.68 25.85
CA ASP A 155 8.41 12.36 27.24
C ASP A 155 7.39 11.42 27.90
N LYS A 156 6.09 11.69 27.74
CA LYS A 156 5.03 10.80 28.25
C LYS A 156 5.11 9.39 27.67
N LEU A 157 5.43 9.25 26.38
CA LEU A 157 5.64 7.95 25.75
C LEU A 157 6.85 7.22 26.33
N ARG A 158 7.94 7.95 26.62
CA ARG A 158 9.14 7.41 27.26
C ARG A 158 8.85 6.94 28.69
N GLU A 159 8.20 7.77 29.50
CA GLU A 159 7.80 7.46 30.89
C GLU A 159 6.85 6.25 30.96
N SER A 160 5.99 6.10 29.96
CA SER A 160 5.06 4.97 29.86
C SER A 160 5.71 3.68 29.35
N GLU A 161 7.03 3.67 29.13
CA GLU A 161 7.77 2.59 28.45
C GLU A 161 7.09 2.14 27.14
N ALA A 162 6.59 3.11 26.37
CA ALA A 162 5.81 2.81 25.17
C ALA A 162 6.68 2.25 24.05
N PHE A 163 7.98 2.53 24.03
CA PHE A 163 8.90 2.08 22.98
C PHE A 163 9.48 0.70 23.25
N LEU A 164 9.59 -0.10 22.20
CA LEU A 164 10.30 -1.38 22.15
C LEU A 164 11.43 -1.26 21.13
N PHE A 165 12.67 -1.29 21.61
CA PHE A 165 13.86 -1.24 20.78
C PHE A 165 14.06 -2.56 20.05
N VAL A 166 14.19 -2.49 18.72
CA VAL A 166 14.30 -3.66 17.85
C VAL A 166 15.30 -3.41 16.74
N GLU A 167 15.89 -4.48 16.19
CA GLU A 167 16.74 -4.39 15.00
C GLU A 167 15.90 -4.09 13.75
N GLU A 168 14.76 -4.77 13.60
CA GLU A 168 13.80 -4.54 12.52
C GLU A 168 12.40 -4.19 13.06
N GLN A 169 11.78 -3.17 12.44
CA GLN A 169 10.47 -2.67 12.84
C GLN A 169 9.34 -3.69 12.59
N ASP A 170 9.46 -4.57 11.59
CA ASP A 170 8.45 -5.58 11.29
C ASP A 170 8.54 -6.75 12.30
N PRO A 171 7.49 -7.01 13.12
CA PRO A 171 7.47 -8.11 14.09
C PRO A 171 7.42 -9.48 13.43
N ASP A 172 6.91 -9.56 12.20
CA ASP A 172 6.94 -10.77 11.38
C ASP A 172 8.31 -10.91 10.68
N GLY A 173 9.34 -11.17 11.47
CA GLY A 173 10.57 -11.82 11.01
C GLY A 173 10.35 -13.28 10.59
N ARG A 174 9.12 -13.81 10.72
CA ARG A 174 8.73 -15.19 10.34
C ARG A 174 8.74 -15.47 8.84
N LEU A 175 9.19 -14.52 8.04
CA LEU A 175 9.21 -14.62 6.60
C LEU A 175 10.59 -14.25 6.08
N ILE A 176 11.71 -14.53 6.74
CA ILE A 176 13.01 -14.34 6.07
C ILE A 176 13.05 -15.28 4.86
N ASP A 177 12.72 -16.55 5.04
CA ASP A 177 12.70 -17.52 3.94
C ASP A 177 11.60 -17.21 2.91
N GLU A 178 10.39 -16.87 3.37
CA GLU A 178 9.30 -16.46 2.47
C GLU A 178 9.62 -15.12 1.76
N LYS A 179 10.06 -14.06 2.46
CA LYS A 179 10.46 -12.79 1.82
C LYS A 179 11.67 -12.96 0.91
N VAL A 180 12.60 -13.88 1.19
CA VAL A 180 13.71 -14.22 0.28
C VAL A 180 13.16 -14.86 -1.00
N GLU A 181 12.26 -15.82 -0.87
CA GLU A 181 11.63 -16.50 -2.01
C GLU A 181 10.70 -15.60 -2.82
N PHE A 182 9.96 -14.72 -2.15
CA PHE A 182 9.03 -13.76 -2.76
C PHE A 182 9.71 -12.42 -3.10
N ARG A 183 11.01 -12.24 -2.81
CA ARG A 183 11.75 -10.97 -2.99
C ARG A 183 11.58 -10.40 -4.40
N LYS A 184 11.81 -11.26 -5.40
CA LYS A 184 11.72 -10.89 -6.82
C LYS A 184 10.31 -10.44 -7.20
N ALA A 185 9.27 -11.12 -6.69
CA ALA A 185 7.88 -10.74 -6.95
C ALA A 185 7.51 -9.42 -6.24
N ILE A 186 8.02 -9.19 -5.03
CA ILE A 186 7.83 -7.93 -4.28
C ILE A 186 8.51 -6.76 -5.00
N GLU A 187 9.77 -6.92 -5.42
CA GLU A 187 10.53 -5.90 -6.14
C GLU A 187 9.87 -5.53 -7.47
N MET A 188 9.46 -6.53 -8.26
CA MET A 188 8.77 -6.27 -9.54
C MET A 188 7.42 -5.59 -9.34
N ASN A 189 6.73 -5.85 -8.23
CA ASN A 189 5.51 -5.15 -7.88
C ASN A 189 5.75 -3.68 -7.53
N GLN A 190 6.79 -3.37 -6.76
CA GLN A 190 7.18 -1.99 -6.49
C GLN A 190 7.47 -1.26 -7.79
N ARG A 191 8.29 -1.84 -8.68
CA ARG A 191 8.57 -1.27 -10.00
C ARG A 191 7.32 -1.02 -10.85
N LEU A 192 6.33 -1.93 -10.82
CA LEU A 192 5.07 -1.75 -11.53
C LEU A 192 4.21 -0.62 -10.93
N GLN A 193 4.17 -0.47 -9.61
CA GLN A 193 3.46 0.64 -8.95
C GLN A 193 4.16 1.97 -9.22
N ASP A 194 5.49 2.02 -9.13
CA ASP A 194 6.27 3.21 -9.44
C ASP A 194 6.08 3.63 -10.89
N PHE A 195 6.07 2.68 -11.82
CA PHE A 195 5.78 2.95 -13.22
C PHE A 195 4.34 3.45 -13.42
N LYS A 196 3.37 2.87 -12.70
CA LYS A 196 1.96 3.31 -12.74
C LYS A 196 1.80 4.73 -12.17
N ASN A 197 2.47 5.06 -11.08
CA ASN A 197 2.45 6.38 -10.46
C ASN A 197 3.15 7.40 -11.38
N THR A 198 4.30 7.04 -11.95
CA THR A 198 5.01 7.84 -12.96
C THR A 198 4.16 8.09 -14.21
N LYS A 199 3.35 7.11 -14.62
CA LYS A 199 2.37 7.23 -15.71
C LYS A 199 1.23 8.19 -15.37
N MET A 200 0.75 8.19 -14.13
CA MET A 200 -0.31 9.11 -13.68
C MET A 200 0.17 10.55 -13.58
N ASN A 201 1.47 10.76 -13.34
CA ASN A 201 2.08 12.08 -13.19
C ASN A 201 2.66 12.67 -14.49
N ASN A 202 2.84 11.89 -15.56
CA ASN A 202 3.37 12.35 -16.84
C ASN A 202 2.29 12.42 -17.94
N ASP A 203 2.40 13.43 -18.79
CA ASP A 203 1.50 13.73 -19.91
C ASP A 203 1.23 12.47 -20.78
N PRO A 204 -0.04 12.08 -21.05
CA PRO A 204 -0.41 10.89 -21.83
C PRO A 204 0.22 10.77 -23.22
N ILE A 205 0.86 11.84 -23.72
CA ILE A 205 1.59 11.88 -24.99
C ILE A 205 2.94 11.15 -24.92
N LYS A 206 3.65 11.16 -23.78
CA LYS A 206 4.96 10.46 -23.63
C LYS A 206 4.85 8.93 -23.68
N LEU A 207 3.66 8.38 -23.46
CA LEU A 207 3.39 6.92 -23.48
C LEU A 207 3.14 6.36 -24.88
N CYS A 208 3.01 7.21 -25.90
CA CYS A 208 2.82 6.81 -27.29
C CYS A 208 4.14 6.58 -28.04
N SER A 209 5.28 6.83 -27.40
CA SER A 209 6.58 6.36 -27.88
C SER A 209 6.61 4.83 -27.80
N SER A 210 7.09 4.16 -28.85
CA SER A 210 7.20 2.69 -28.90
C SER A 210 7.94 2.11 -27.70
N ASP A 211 8.89 2.88 -27.16
CA ASP A 211 9.89 2.40 -26.23
C ASP A 211 9.31 2.26 -24.81
N SER A 212 8.61 3.27 -24.29
CA SER A 212 7.97 3.20 -22.96
C SER A 212 6.83 2.17 -22.89
N LEU A 213 6.15 1.91 -24.03
CA LEU A 213 5.15 0.86 -24.10
C LEU A 213 5.79 -0.54 -24.08
N ASN A 214 6.95 -0.70 -24.71
CA ASN A 214 7.69 -1.95 -24.71
C ASN A 214 8.30 -2.23 -23.34
N GLU A 215 8.85 -1.22 -22.66
CA GLU A 215 9.33 -1.32 -21.27
C GLU A 215 8.22 -1.78 -20.33
N TYR A 216 7.03 -1.18 -20.41
CA TYR A 216 5.90 -1.60 -19.58
C TYR A 216 5.48 -3.05 -19.85
N LYS A 217 5.46 -3.47 -21.12
CA LYS A 217 5.15 -4.85 -21.50
C LYS A 217 6.21 -5.80 -20.95
N GLN A 218 7.47 -5.44 -21.07
CA GLN A 218 8.58 -6.24 -20.57
C GLN A 218 8.49 -6.38 -19.05
N LEU A 219 8.28 -5.28 -18.32
CA LEU A 219 8.12 -5.30 -16.87
C LEU A 219 6.90 -6.14 -16.44
N ALA A 220 5.79 -6.06 -17.17
CA ALA A 220 4.62 -6.88 -16.90
C ALA A 220 4.86 -8.39 -17.17
N LEU A 221 5.64 -8.73 -18.20
CA LEU A 221 6.02 -10.11 -18.50
C LEU A 221 7.00 -10.67 -17.45
N GLU A 222 8.02 -9.90 -17.08
CA GLU A 222 8.97 -10.24 -16.03
C GLU A 222 8.28 -10.42 -14.68
N TYR A 223 7.30 -9.57 -14.36
CA TYR A 223 6.45 -9.73 -13.20
C TYR A 223 5.64 -11.03 -13.27
N GLN A 224 5.00 -11.33 -14.40
CA GLN A 224 4.23 -12.56 -14.56
C GLN A 224 5.11 -13.80 -14.40
N GLN A 225 6.34 -13.75 -14.91
CA GLN A 225 7.32 -14.81 -14.74
C GLN A 225 7.76 -14.95 -13.28
N ALA A 226 8.13 -13.85 -12.61
CA ALA A 226 8.48 -13.85 -11.19
C ALA A 226 7.34 -14.40 -10.34
N LYS A 227 6.09 -14.00 -10.62
CA LYS A 227 4.88 -14.51 -9.97
C LYS A 227 4.73 -16.02 -10.20
N ARG A 228 4.96 -16.51 -11.41
CA ARG A 228 4.91 -17.96 -11.70
C ARG A 228 5.94 -18.73 -10.91
N GLU A 229 7.17 -18.22 -10.82
CA GLU A 229 8.26 -18.80 -10.03
C GLU A 229 7.87 -18.96 -8.55
N THR A 230 7.05 -18.06 -8.01
CA THR A 230 6.57 -18.15 -6.61
C THR A 230 5.65 -19.34 -6.32
N PHE A 231 4.95 -19.90 -7.32
CA PHE A 231 4.13 -21.11 -7.13
C PHE A 231 4.96 -22.38 -6.98
N TYR A 232 6.25 -22.34 -7.36
CA TYR A 232 7.14 -23.49 -7.32
C TYR A 232 7.95 -23.58 -6.02
N THR A 233 7.74 -22.65 -5.09
CA THR A 233 8.51 -22.61 -3.84
C THR A 233 8.07 -23.71 -2.87
N PRO A 234 8.96 -24.17 -1.97
CA PRO A 234 8.62 -25.14 -0.94
C PRO A 234 7.50 -24.62 0.00
N GLN A 235 7.44 -23.31 0.23
CA GLN A 235 6.54 -22.64 1.16
C GLN A 235 5.14 -22.58 0.56
N ALA A 236 5.02 -22.30 -0.75
CA ALA A 236 3.77 -22.44 -1.48
C ALA A 236 3.24 -23.89 -1.37
N THR A 237 4.12 -24.88 -1.53
CA THR A 237 3.75 -26.30 -1.42
C THR A 237 3.26 -26.66 -0.01
N SER A 238 3.94 -26.15 1.03
CA SER A 238 3.57 -26.35 2.43
C SER A 238 2.23 -25.66 2.78
N ALA A 239 2.05 -24.43 2.35
CA ALA A 239 0.81 -23.67 2.51
C ALA A 239 -0.36 -24.39 1.83
N MET A 240 -0.15 -24.92 0.62
CA MET A 240 -1.20 -25.65 -0.08
C MET A 240 -1.53 -26.98 0.58
N LYS A 241 -0.54 -27.70 1.11
CA LYS A 241 -0.76 -28.90 1.91
C LYS A 241 -1.68 -28.62 3.09
N GLN A 242 -1.43 -27.51 3.80
CA GLN A 242 -2.27 -27.08 4.90
C GLN A 242 -3.68 -26.67 4.43
N ALA A 243 -3.77 -25.88 3.36
CA ALA A 243 -5.05 -25.43 2.81
C ALA A 243 -5.93 -26.60 2.35
N VAL A 244 -5.37 -27.59 1.64
CA VAL A 244 -6.08 -28.78 1.18
C VAL A 244 -6.55 -29.65 2.36
N LYS A 245 -5.72 -29.77 3.40
CA LYS A 245 -6.11 -30.45 4.64
C LYS A 245 -7.26 -29.74 5.34
N GLU A 246 -7.23 -28.41 5.43
CA GLU A 246 -8.27 -27.63 6.12
C GLU A 246 -9.59 -27.54 5.34
N THR A 247 -9.53 -27.45 4.01
CA THR A 247 -10.72 -27.22 3.17
C THR A 247 -11.38 -28.51 2.68
N ALA A 248 -10.59 -29.54 2.37
CA ALA A 248 -11.07 -30.78 1.78
C ALA A 248 -10.85 -32.01 2.68
N ASN A 249 -10.21 -31.84 3.84
CA ASN A 249 -9.79 -32.94 4.73
C ASN A 249 -8.92 -34.01 4.02
N ILE A 250 -8.20 -33.60 2.97
CA ILE A 250 -7.32 -34.46 2.18
C ILE A 250 -5.88 -34.25 2.67
N VAL A 251 -5.19 -35.34 3.00
CA VAL A 251 -3.76 -35.31 3.33
C VAL A 251 -2.96 -35.65 2.07
N GLU A 252 -2.70 -34.64 1.24
CA GLU A 252 -1.81 -34.80 0.08
C GLU A 252 -0.37 -34.41 0.45
N THR A 253 0.58 -35.26 0.07
CA THR A 253 2.01 -35.10 0.39
C THR A 253 2.86 -34.88 -0.85
N ARG A 254 2.33 -35.17 -2.05
CA ARG A 254 3.06 -35.08 -3.31
C ARG A 254 3.15 -33.62 -3.77
N PRO A 255 4.37 -33.05 -3.89
CA PRO A 255 4.55 -31.65 -4.26
C PRO A 255 3.95 -31.28 -5.61
N ARG A 256 3.99 -32.20 -6.60
CA ARG A 256 3.42 -31.96 -7.94
C ARG A 256 1.91 -31.74 -7.92
N LEU A 257 1.18 -32.51 -7.11
CA LEU A 257 -0.28 -32.38 -7.03
C LEU A 257 -0.68 -31.13 -6.26
N LEU A 258 0.03 -30.83 -5.16
CA LEU A 258 -0.15 -29.57 -4.41
C LEU A 258 0.11 -28.34 -5.28
N ARG A 259 1.14 -28.37 -6.13
CA ARG A 259 1.40 -27.31 -7.12
C ARG A 259 0.29 -27.19 -8.15
N ASN A 260 -0.24 -28.29 -8.66
CA ASN A 260 -1.37 -28.25 -9.58
C ASN A 260 -2.63 -27.68 -8.93
N PHE A 261 -2.88 -27.97 -7.64
CA PHE A 261 -3.97 -27.34 -6.90
C PHE A 261 -3.77 -25.82 -6.77
N LEU A 262 -2.55 -25.36 -6.50
CA LEU A 262 -2.20 -23.93 -6.45
C LEU A 262 -2.45 -23.23 -7.79
N LEU A 263 -1.98 -23.82 -8.89
CA LEU A 263 -2.12 -23.27 -10.24
C LEU A 263 -3.58 -23.21 -10.69
N ASN A 264 -4.42 -24.14 -10.22
CA ASN A 264 -5.86 -24.17 -10.53
C ASN A 264 -6.72 -23.39 -9.53
N SER A 265 -6.13 -22.84 -8.46
CA SER A 265 -6.84 -22.01 -7.50
C SER A 265 -7.21 -20.64 -8.09
N THR A 266 -8.13 -19.92 -7.44
CA THR A 266 -8.47 -18.54 -7.81
C THR A 266 -7.26 -17.60 -7.79
N LEU A 267 -6.24 -17.89 -6.96
CA LEU A 267 -4.95 -17.16 -6.96
C LEU A 267 -4.12 -17.40 -8.25
N GLY A 268 -4.25 -18.59 -8.84
CA GLY A 268 -3.58 -18.99 -10.08
C GLY A 268 -4.33 -18.58 -11.35
N GLN A 269 -5.65 -18.35 -11.27
CA GLN A 269 -6.50 -18.14 -12.46
C GLN A 269 -6.51 -16.71 -13.04
N ASP A 270 -5.86 -15.70 -12.42
CA ASP A 270 -5.85 -14.33 -12.97
C ASP A 270 -4.60 -14.04 -13.83
N GLU A 271 -4.49 -14.76 -14.96
CA GLU A 271 -3.29 -14.74 -15.83
C GLU A 271 -3.38 -13.86 -17.07
N THR A 272 -4.53 -13.28 -17.41
CA THR A 272 -4.69 -12.65 -18.74
C THR A 272 -5.36 -11.29 -18.72
N ASN A 273 -5.97 -10.85 -17.62
CA ASN A 273 -6.72 -9.60 -17.61
C ASN A 273 -5.83 -8.37 -17.71
N ILE A 274 -4.72 -8.28 -16.97
CA ILE A 274 -3.89 -7.07 -16.96
C ILE A 274 -3.23 -6.84 -18.33
N VAL A 275 -2.59 -7.86 -18.90
CA VAL A 275 -1.92 -7.78 -20.21
C VAL A 275 -2.96 -7.54 -21.33
N ASN A 276 -4.10 -8.22 -21.31
CA ASN A 276 -5.14 -8.02 -22.32
C ASN A 276 -5.88 -6.68 -22.15
N GLN A 277 -6.07 -6.19 -20.93
CA GLN A 277 -6.67 -4.89 -20.64
C GLN A 277 -5.76 -3.77 -21.12
N VAL A 278 -4.45 -3.90 -20.91
CA VAL A 278 -3.46 -2.95 -21.42
C VAL A 278 -3.42 -2.99 -22.95
N LYS A 279 -3.41 -4.18 -23.57
CA LYS A 279 -3.47 -4.34 -25.03
C LYS A 279 -4.74 -3.70 -25.61
N ARG A 280 -5.90 -3.99 -25.03
CA ARG A 280 -7.19 -3.43 -25.44
C ARG A 280 -7.23 -1.91 -25.29
N THR A 281 -6.77 -1.39 -24.15
CA THR A 281 -6.79 0.05 -23.87
C THR A 281 -5.83 0.81 -24.80
N GLY A 282 -4.61 0.31 -25.01
CA GLY A 282 -3.65 0.92 -25.93
C GLY A 282 -4.14 0.90 -27.38
N GLN A 283 -4.78 -0.18 -27.80
CA GLN A 283 -5.28 -0.31 -29.17
C GLN A 283 -6.55 0.53 -29.42
N GLN A 284 -7.42 0.67 -28.42
CA GLN A 284 -8.56 1.58 -28.46
C GLN A 284 -8.11 3.04 -28.55
N LEU A 285 -7.08 3.42 -27.79
CA LEU A 285 -6.54 4.78 -27.82
C LEU A 285 -5.93 5.12 -29.19
N LEU A 286 -5.10 4.22 -29.74
CA LEU A 286 -4.51 4.37 -31.07
C LEU A 286 -5.57 4.49 -32.17
N ASN A 287 -6.63 3.67 -32.11
CA ASN A 287 -7.72 3.72 -33.06
C ASN A 287 -8.52 5.04 -32.97
N SER A 288 -8.72 5.57 -31.76
CA SER A 288 -9.41 6.86 -31.56
C SER A 288 -8.60 8.03 -32.14
N LYS A 289 -7.27 8.01 -32.00
CA LYS A 289 -6.39 9.06 -32.52
C LYS A 289 -6.20 8.98 -34.03
N ARG A 290 -6.09 7.77 -34.61
CA ARG A 290 -6.12 7.59 -36.08
C ARG A 290 -7.40 8.13 -36.69
N ARG A 291 -8.56 7.94 -36.01
CA ARG A 291 -9.84 8.51 -36.46
C ARG A 291 -9.88 10.04 -36.35
N LYS A 292 -9.25 10.64 -35.33
CA LYS A 292 -9.14 12.10 -35.21
C LYS A 292 -8.22 12.70 -36.27
N LEU A 293 -7.02 12.13 -36.44
CA LEU A 293 -6.07 12.57 -37.47
C LEU A 293 -6.63 12.37 -38.89
N ALA A 294 -7.36 11.29 -39.16
CA ALA A 294 -8.04 11.09 -40.44
C ALA A 294 -9.16 12.12 -40.68
N LYS A 295 -9.90 12.51 -39.64
CA LYS A 295 -10.91 13.58 -39.74
C LYS A 295 -10.28 14.96 -39.96
N GLU A 296 -9.16 15.24 -39.30
CA GLU A 296 -8.41 16.48 -39.47
C GLU A 296 -7.77 16.57 -40.87
N ALA A 297 -7.25 15.46 -41.40
CA ALA A 297 -6.69 15.39 -42.76
C ALA A 297 -7.76 15.51 -43.86
N VAL A 298 -8.97 14.97 -43.65
CA VAL A 298 -10.09 15.15 -44.58
C VAL A 298 -10.62 16.59 -44.51
N SER A 299 -10.64 17.21 -43.33
CA SER A 299 -11.04 18.61 -43.16
C SER A 299 -10.06 19.59 -43.80
N SER A 300 -8.74 19.33 -43.71
CA SER A 300 -7.72 20.18 -44.33
C SER A 300 -7.70 20.04 -45.85
N HIS A 301 -7.97 18.85 -46.39
CA HIS A 301 -8.07 18.64 -47.83
C HIS A 301 -9.30 19.35 -48.43
N LEU A 302 -10.44 19.34 -47.73
CA LEU A 302 -11.64 20.08 -48.12
C LEU A 302 -11.44 21.61 -48.04
N GLN A 303 -10.66 22.10 -47.06
CA GLN A 303 -10.30 23.51 -46.96
C GLN A 303 -9.36 23.96 -48.10
N MET A 304 -8.40 23.13 -48.52
CA MET A 304 -7.53 23.44 -49.67
C MET A 304 -8.29 23.45 -51.00
N ASP A 305 -9.24 22.53 -51.21
CA ASP A 305 -10.05 22.50 -52.44
C ASP A 305 -11.03 23.68 -52.52
N MET A 306 -11.51 24.18 -51.37
CA MET A 306 -12.32 25.41 -51.33
C MET A 306 -11.51 26.67 -51.63
N ILE A 307 -10.26 26.75 -51.14
CA ILE A 307 -9.38 27.89 -51.42
C ILE A 307 -8.99 27.94 -52.90
N ASN A 308 -8.68 26.79 -53.52
CA ASN A 308 -8.33 26.73 -54.96
C ASN A 308 -9.51 27.02 -55.90
N ARG A 309 -10.77 26.85 -55.45
CA ARG A 309 -11.95 27.23 -56.24
C ARG A 309 -12.34 28.69 -56.13
N GLN A 310 -11.80 29.44 -55.18
CA GLN A 310 -12.04 30.89 -55.05
C GLN A 310 -10.99 31.76 -55.76
N SER A 311 -9.91 31.14 -56.26
CA SER A 311 -8.81 31.80 -56.99
C SER A 311 -8.76 31.43 -58.47
N SER A 312 -9.82 30.83 -59.03
CA SER A 312 -10.00 30.59 -60.47
C SER A 312 -11.08 31.47 -61.06
#